data_AF-A0A9X2DAX6-F1
#
_entry.id   AF-A0A9X2DAX6-F1
#
_cell.length_a   1.000
_cell.length_b   1.000
_cell.length_c   1.000
_cell.angle_alpha   90.00
_cell.angle_beta   90.00
_cell.angle_gamma   90.00
#
_symmetry.space_group_name_H-M   'P 1'
#
loop_
_entity.id
_entity.type
_entity.pdbx_description
1 polymer ?
#
loop_
_entity_poly.entity_id
_entity_poly.type
_entity_poly.pdbx_seq_one_letter_code
_entity_poly.pdbx_strand_id
1 'polypeptide(L)'
;MAAKREINLTKAQLEQIKQALDERSASGLCLRCGKAGMLPMNRLMSFELQTVASAISGAVREVTVPAAMLVCPNCGHLDFHALGMIGLLQMKPGEDHVGETPERGDDK
;
A
#
# COMPACT_ATOMS: atom_id res chain seq x y z
N MET A 1 3.60 15.02 18.80
CA MET A 1 4.42 14.10 17.97
C MET A 1 3.59 12.84 17.76
N ALA A 2 2.93 12.70 16.61
CA ALA A 2 2.12 11.52 16.31
C ALA A 2 3.03 10.30 16.19
N ALA A 3 2.66 9.20 16.82
CA ALA A 3 3.42 7.97 16.79
C ALA A 3 3.50 7.46 15.34
N LYS A 4 4.72 7.36 14.81
CA LYS A 4 5.02 6.70 13.54
C LYS A 4 4.60 5.23 13.67
N ARG A 5 3.37 4.90 13.26
CA ARG A 5 2.82 3.54 13.36
C ARG A 5 3.47 2.68 12.27
N GLU A 6 4.51 1.95 12.65
CA GLU A 6 5.07 0.88 11.82
C GLU A 6 4.13 -0.32 11.87
N ILE A 7 3.43 -0.60 10.77
CA ILE A 7 2.56 -1.76 10.65
C ILE A 7 3.40 -2.92 10.11
N ASN A 8 3.65 -3.93 10.95
CA ASN A 8 4.24 -5.20 10.52
C ASN A 8 3.12 -6.09 9.96
N LEU A 9 3.33 -6.61 8.76
CA LEU A 9 2.37 -7.46 8.07
C LEU A 9 2.51 -8.92 8.52
N THR A 10 1.38 -9.59 8.69
CA THR A 10 1.35 -11.06 8.80
C THR A 10 1.68 -11.69 7.45
N LYS A 11 2.04 -12.99 7.45
CA LYS A 11 2.28 -13.73 6.20
C LYS A 11 1.05 -13.71 5.27
N ALA A 12 -0.14 -13.88 5.83
CA ALA A 12 -1.38 -13.86 5.06
C ALA A 12 -1.61 -12.49 4.37
N GLN A 13 -1.41 -11.39 5.09
CA GLN A 13 -1.52 -10.04 4.52
C GLN A 13 -0.46 -9.78 3.45
N LEU A 14 0.75 -10.31 3.63
CA LEU A 14 1.81 -10.18 2.63
C LEU A 14 1.47 -10.94 1.33
N GLU A 15 0.88 -12.13 1.44
CA GLU A 15 0.41 -12.89 0.28
C GLU A 15 -0.76 -12.19 -0.42
N GLN A 16 -1.69 -11.58 0.33
CA GLN A 16 -2.76 -10.75 -0.27
C GLN A 16 -2.19 -9.55 -1.04
N ILE A 17 -1.17 -8.89 -0.49
CA ILE A 17 -0.46 -7.80 -1.18
C ILE A 17 0.21 -8.30 -2.46
N LYS A 18 0.92 -9.44 -2.40
CA LYS A 18 1.53 -10.06 -3.59
C LYS A 18 0.49 -10.35 -4.67
N GLN A 19 -0.59 -11.01 -4.30
CA GLN A 19 -1.67 -11.36 -5.22
C GLN A 19 -2.25 -10.11 -5.89
N ALA A 20 -2.59 -9.07 -5.10
CA ALA A 20 -3.12 -7.82 -5.63
C ALA A 20 -2.14 -7.08 -6.54
N LEU A 21 -0.82 -7.17 -6.27
CA LEU A 21 0.22 -6.59 -7.13
C LEU A 21 0.37 -7.37 -8.44
N ASP A 22 0.33 -8.71 -8.38
CA ASP A 22 0.46 -9.59 -9.54
C ASP A 22 -0.75 -9.44 -10.48
N GLU A 23 -1.98 -9.42 -9.94
CA GLU A 23 -3.21 -9.18 -10.70
C GLU A 23 -3.20 -7.84 -11.46
N ARG A 24 -2.45 -6.85 -10.95
CA ARG A 24 -2.33 -5.51 -11.54
C ARG A 24 -1.05 -5.31 -12.35
N SER A 25 -0.25 -6.37 -12.52
CA SER A 25 1.07 -6.31 -13.16
C SER A 25 2.02 -5.27 -12.54
N ALA A 26 1.81 -4.93 -11.27
CA ALA A 26 2.54 -3.90 -10.54
C ALA A 26 3.86 -4.41 -9.94
N SER A 27 4.04 -5.73 -9.82
CA SER A 27 5.25 -6.41 -9.32
C SER A 27 6.23 -6.85 -10.44
N GLY A 28 5.85 -6.65 -11.70
CA GLY A 28 6.44 -7.39 -12.83
C GLY A 28 7.87 -7.03 -13.18
N LEU A 29 8.21 -5.73 -13.26
CA LEU A 29 9.53 -5.27 -13.71
C LEU A 29 10.04 -4.13 -12.83
N CYS A 30 11.32 -4.19 -12.45
CA CYS A 30 11.99 -3.08 -11.79
C CYS A 30 12.16 -1.91 -12.77
N LEU A 31 11.56 -0.75 -12.44
CA LEU A 31 11.66 0.47 -13.26
C LEU A 31 13.09 1.00 -13.42
N ARG A 32 14.02 0.61 -12.53
CA ARG A 32 15.41 1.05 -12.56
C ARG A 32 16.33 0.18 -13.43
N CYS A 33 16.21 -1.14 -13.35
CA CYS A 33 17.14 -2.07 -14.01
C CYS A 33 16.48 -3.02 -15.03
N GLY A 34 15.15 -2.96 -15.18
CA GLY A 34 14.40 -3.78 -16.13
C GLY A 34 14.34 -5.27 -15.78
N LYS A 35 14.87 -5.70 -14.62
CA LYS A 35 14.79 -7.09 -14.16
C LYS A 35 13.49 -7.34 -13.41
N ALA A 36 12.90 -8.50 -13.64
CA ALA A 36 11.72 -8.96 -12.92
C ALA A 36 12.05 -9.41 -11.48
N GLY A 37 11.00 -9.68 -10.69
CA GLY A 37 11.11 -10.27 -9.36
C GLY A 37 11.24 -9.23 -8.24
N MET A 38 10.39 -8.20 -8.27
CA MET A 38 10.25 -7.29 -7.13
C MET A 38 9.66 -8.05 -5.93
N LEU A 39 10.26 -7.90 -4.76
CA LEU A 39 9.85 -8.60 -3.54
C LEU A 39 9.15 -7.63 -2.58
N PRO A 40 7.92 -7.91 -2.12
CA PRO A 40 7.28 -7.05 -1.14
C PRO A 40 7.91 -7.24 0.24
N MET A 41 8.08 -6.13 0.94
CA MET A 41 8.55 -6.11 2.32
C MET A 41 7.38 -6.33 3.30
N ASN A 42 7.68 -6.92 4.46
CA ASN A 42 6.69 -7.21 5.50
C ASN A 42 6.26 -5.98 6.33
N ARG A 43 6.43 -4.78 5.79
CA ARG A 43 6.13 -3.51 6.46
C ARG A 43 5.42 -2.57 5.51
N LEU A 44 4.44 -1.84 6.04
CA LEU A 44 3.82 -0.72 5.34
C LEU A 44 4.55 0.57 5.65
N MET A 45 4.61 1.46 4.65
CA MET A 45 4.99 2.85 4.85
C MET A 45 3.76 3.74 4.76
N SER A 46 3.68 4.72 5.66
CA SER A 46 2.68 5.78 5.59
C SER A 46 3.33 7.05 5.06
N PHE A 47 2.79 7.59 3.99
CA PHE A 47 3.20 8.87 3.42
C PHE A 47 2.23 9.96 3.85
N GLU A 48 2.73 11.00 4.52
CA GLU A 48 1.94 12.20 4.81
C GLU A 48 1.78 13.02 3.52
N LEU A 49 0.55 13.30 3.13
CA LEU A 49 0.29 14.24 2.06
C LEU A 49 0.42 15.65 2.61
N GLN A 50 1.24 16.47 1.96
CA GLN A 50 1.28 17.90 2.27
C GLN A 50 -0.08 18.50 1.94
N THR A 51 -0.86 18.80 2.98
CA THR A 51 -2.11 19.54 2.83
C THR A 51 -1.75 21.01 2.66
N VAL A 52 -2.08 21.58 1.50
CA VAL A 52 -2.22 23.04 1.40
C VAL A 52 -3.33 23.42 2.36
N ALA A 53 -2.96 24.03 3.49
CA ALA A 53 -3.90 24.53 4.48
C ALA A 53 -4.79 25.59 3.82
N SER A 54 -5.95 25.17 3.29
CA SER A 54 -6.99 26.08 2.85
C SER A 54 -7.47 26.82 4.10
N ALA A 55 -7.20 28.12 4.15
CA ALA A 55 -7.37 29.04 5.29
C ALA A 55 -8.82 29.20 5.82
N ILE A 56 -9.74 28.29 5.51
CA ILE A 56 -11.19 28.46 5.72
C ILE A 56 -11.75 27.52 6.81
N SER A 57 -11.01 26.51 7.27
CA SER A 57 -11.41 25.75 8.46
C SER A 57 -10.18 25.23 9.19
N GLY A 58 -9.99 25.65 10.44
CA GLY A 58 -8.84 25.28 11.30
C GLY A 58 -8.71 23.79 11.66
N ALA A 59 -9.22 22.89 10.83
CA ALA A 59 -9.03 21.45 10.94
C ALA A 59 -8.04 21.01 9.85
N VAL A 60 -6.74 21.03 10.17
CA VAL A 60 -5.74 20.28 9.40
C VAL A 60 -6.04 18.80 9.63
N ARG A 61 -6.72 18.15 8.69
CA ARG A 61 -6.78 16.68 8.67
C ARG A 61 -5.45 16.21 8.12
N GLU A 62 -4.63 15.59 8.96
CA GLU A 62 -3.46 14.84 8.51
C GLU A 62 -3.95 13.70 7.62
N VAL A 63 -3.73 13.83 6.30
CA VAL A 63 -4.07 12.78 5.33
C VAL A 63 -2.83 11.94 5.11
N THR A 64 -2.89 10.68 5.55
CA THR A 64 -1.80 9.70 5.35
C THR A 64 -2.22 8.66 4.31
N VAL A 65 -1.27 8.24 3.47
CA VAL A 65 -1.46 7.20 2.47
C VAL A 65 -0.59 6.00 2.84
N PRO A 66 -1.19 4.85 3.23
CA PRO A 66 -0.45 3.63 3.45
C PRO A 66 -0.04 3.02 2.10
N ALA A 67 1.20 2.53 2.03
CA ALA A 67 1.79 1.93 0.85
C ALA A 67 2.57 0.66 1.18
N ALA A 68 2.46 -0.32 0.30
CA ALA A 68 3.34 -1.48 0.26
C ALA A 68 4.68 -1.08 -0.37
N MET A 69 5.78 -1.50 0.25
CA MET A 69 7.12 -1.31 -0.29
C MET A 69 7.59 -2.60 -0.96
N LEU A 70 8.12 -2.49 -2.16
CA LEU A 70 8.76 -3.57 -2.90
C LEU A 70 10.25 -3.26 -3.06
N VAL A 71 11.08 -4.28 -2.96
CA VAL A 71 12.53 -4.18 -3.17
C VAL A 71 12.96 -5.02 -4.36
N CYS A 72 13.79 -4.43 -5.23
CA CYS A 72 14.47 -5.16 -6.29
C CYS A 72 15.69 -5.90 -5.72
N PRO A 73 15.74 -7.25 -5.79
CA PRO A 73 16.90 -7.99 -5.29
C PRO A 73 18.16 -7.79 -6.16
N ASN A 74 18.01 -7.29 -7.39
CA ASN A 74 19.12 -7.10 -8.33
C ASN A 74 19.87 -5.77 -8.14
N CYS A 75 19.16 -4.68 -7.85
CA CYS A 75 19.75 -3.33 -7.80
C CYS A 75 19.39 -2.51 -6.56
N GLY A 76 18.58 -3.07 -5.64
CA GLY A 76 18.19 -2.40 -4.40
C GLY A 76 17.19 -1.25 -4.56
N HIS A 77 16.62 -1.06 -5.75
CA HIS A 77 15.55 -0.08 -5.95
C HIS A 77 14.34 -0.41 -5.09
N LEU A 78 13.78 0.63 -4.46
CA LEU A 78 12.54 0.55 -3.69
C LEU A 78 11.42 1.17 -4.52
N ASP A 79 10.32 0.44 -4.62
CA ASP A 79 9.09 0.90 -5.24
C ASP A 79 7.95 0.91 -4.21
N PHE A 80 7.00 1.81 -4.37
CA PHE A 80 5.94 2.08 -3.40
C PHE A 80 4.58 2.08 -4.08
N HIS A 81 3.71 1.16 -3.66
CA HIS A 81 2.34 1.09 -4.14
C HIS A 81 1.36 1.45 -3.03
N ALA A 82 0.62 2.54 -3.21
CA ALA A 82 -0.46 2.90 -2.29
C ALA A 82 -1.48 1.76 -2.19
N LEU A 83 -1.81 1.31 -0.98
CA LEU A 83 -2.71 0.18 -0.76
C LEU A 83 -4.10 0.40 -1.37
N GLY A 84 -4.57 1.65 -1.36
CA GLY A 84 -5.86 2.02 -1.95
C GLY A 84 -5.87 1.90 -3.46
N MET A 85 -4.74 2.19 -4.12
CA MET A 85 -4.63 1.98 -5.55
C MET A 85 -4.60 0.50 -5.91
N ILE A 86 -4.09 -0.38 -5.05
CA ILE A 86 -4.13 -1.83 -5.28
C ILE A 86 -5.39 -2.51 -4.70
N GLY A 87 -6.36 -1.75 -4.19
CA GLY A 87 -7.66 -2.26 -3.74
C GLY A 87 -7.65 -2.92 -2.37
N LEU A 88 -6.62 -2.66 -1.56
CA LEU A 88 -6.43 -3.25 -0.23
C LEU A 88 -6.77 -2.30 0.94
N LEU A 89 -7.27 -1.10 0.65
CA LEU A 89 -7.88 -0.23 1.66
C LEU A 89 -9.39 -0.49 1.68
N GLN A 90 -9.88 -1.20 2.69
CA GLN A 90 -11.31 -1.13 3.03
C GLN A 90 -11.54 0.17 3.79
N MET A 91 -12.10 1.16 3.13
CA MET A 91 -12.48 2.43 3.75
C MET A 91 -13.67 2.21 4.69
N LYS A 92 -13.42 1.89 5.97
CA LYS A 92 -14.29 2.34 7.06
C LYS A 92 -13.57 3.47 7.81
N PRO A 93 -14.25 4.60 8.10
CA PRO A 93 -13.62 5.67 8.86
C PRO A 93 -13.29 5.16 10.27
N GLY A 94 -12.01 4.95 10.57
CA GLY A 94 -11.52 4.61 11.93
C GLY A 94 -11.05 3.18 12.16
N GLU A 95 -10.98 2.32 11.15
CA GLU A 95 -10.48 0.95 11.29
C GLU A 95 -9.43 0.62 10.21
N ASP A 96 -8.15 0.60 10.60
CA ASP A 96 -7.00 0.29 9.74
C ASP A 96 -6.86 -1.23 9.48
N HIS A 97 -7.94 -1.90 9.12
CA HIS A 97 -7.95 -3.32 8.83
C HIS A 97 -7.77 -3.56 7.33
N VAL A 98 -6.73 -4.33 6.97
CA VAL A 98 -6.59 -4.96 5.65
C VAL A 98 -7.72 -5.97 5.55
N GLY A 99 -8.86 -5.52 5.03
CA GLY A 99 -10.06 -6.34 4.96
C GLY A 99 -9.96 -7.35 3.82
N GLU A 100 -10.39 -8.57 4.11
CA GLU A 100 -10.55 -9.66 3.15
C GLU A 100 -11.49 -9.22 2.02
N THR A 101 -11.04 -9.38 0.77
CA THR A 101 -11.84 -9.14 -0.43
C THR A 101 -13.08 -10.04 -0.41
N PRO A 102 -14.30 -9.51 -0.64
CA PRO A 102 -15.47 -10.34 -0.81
C PRO A 102 -15.36 -11.11 -2.14
N GLU A 103 -15.61 -12.41 -2.08
CA GLU A 103 -15.67 -13.30 -3.24
C GLU A 103 -16.73 -12.77 -4.22
N ARG A 104 -16.30 -12.47 -5.45
CA ARG A 104 -17.18 -11.99 -6.52
C ARG A 104 -17.89 -13.21 -7.08
N GLY A 105 -19.15 -13.40 -6.69
CA GLY A 105 -20.01 -14.45 -7.23
C GLY A 105 -20.20 -14.26 -8.74
N ASP A 106 -19.83 -15.29 -9.50
CA ASP A 106 -20.17 -15.42 -10.91
C ASP A 106 -21.68 -15.69 -11.04
N ASP A 107 -22.45 -14.64 -11.36
CA ASP A 107 -23.82 -14.77 -11.85
C ASP A 107 -23.77 -15.42 -13.24
N LYS A 108 -24.40 -16.60 -13.34
CA LYS A 108 -24.50 -17.42 -14.54
C LYS A 108 -25.91 -17.35 -15.12
#